data_AF-A0A7Y5QX00-F1
#
_entry.id   AF-A0A7Y5QX00-F1
#
_cell.length_a   1.000
_cell.length_b   1.000
_cell.length_c   1.000
_cell.angle_alpha   90.00
_cell.angle_beta   90.00
_cell.angle_gamma   90.00
#
_symmetry.space_group_name_H-M   'P 1'
#
loop_
_entity.id
_entity.type
_entity.pdbx_description
1 polymer ?
#
loop_
_entity_poly.entity_id
_entity_poly.type
_entity_poly.pdbx_seq_one_letter_code
_entity_poly.pdbx_strand_id
1 'polypeptide(L)'
;MEQPSTSPERSPVSTPRPTPAPRGSAAIDGWAHVWFTAQPHRWSTLVIVPATPRFRVSRLAEALATAGRTYGEPDIMLIDATDARPEAIAEIVATGAQRAAARRKTVIAVRSPYADPGAIAIARAADVTLLAVPLGATKIAQARGTIELIGREHFLGAVTVDRNGHPRTES
;
A
#
# COMPACT_ATOMS: atom_id res chain seq x y z
N MET A 1 69.12 -20.24 -18.46
CA MET A 1 68.58 -19.75 -19.75
C MET A 1 67.79 -20.93 -20.29
N GLU A 2 66.46 -21.00 -20.30
CA GLU A 2 65.36 -20.03 -20.29
C GLU A 2 64.14 -20.66 -19.58
N GLN A 3 63.27 -19.85 -19.01
CA GLN A 3 61.87 -20.24 -18.76
C GLN A 3 61.06 -20.14 -20.05
N PRO A 4 60.00 -20.93 -20.23
CA PRO A 4 58.84 -20.48 -20.99
C PRO A 4 57.59 -20.39 -20.10
N SER A 5 57.16 -19.13 -19.97
CA SER A 5 55.78 -18.64 -19.99
C SER A 5 54.67 -19.43 -19.30
N THR A 6 54.32 -18.89 -18.14
CA THR A 6 52.98 -18.83 -17.57
C THR A 6 51.92 -18.40 -18.58
N SER A 7 50.82 -19.15 -18.65
CA SER A 7 49.54 -18.66 -19.17
C SER A 7 48.44 -19.29 -18.32
N PRO A 8 47.91 -18.62 -17.28
CA PRO A 8 46.71 -19.09 -16.62
C PRO A 8 45.51 -18.73 -17.50
N GLU A 9 44.85 -19.78 -17.99
CA GLU A 9 43.53 -19.77 -18.60
C GLU A 9 42.59 -18.84 -17.83
N ARG A 10 42.08 -17.79 -18.48
CA ARG A 10 41.05 -16.93 -17.89
C ARG A 10 39.78 -17.76 -17.76
N SER A 11 39.52 -18.28 -16.56
CA SER A 11 38.19 -18.78 -16.19
C SER A 11 37.16 -17.68 -16.45
N PRO A 12 36.07 -17.95 -17.19
CA PRO A 12 35.02 -16.97 -17.36
C PRO A 12 34.41 -16.65 -16.00
N VAL A 13 34.32 -15.35 -15.67
CA VAL A 13 33.46 -14.86 -14.59
C VAL A 13 32.06 -15.43 -14.85
N SER A 14 31.67 -16.40 -14.03
CA SER A 14 30.27 -16.79 -13.93
C SER A 14 29.55 -15.61 -13.30
N THR A 15 28.91 -14.79 -14.12
CA THR A 15 27.85 -13.89 -13.66
C THR A 15 26.87 -14.75 -12.85
N PRO A 16 26.66 -14.46 -11.56
CA PRO A 16 25.65 -15.19 -10.81
C PRO A 16 24.31 -14.96 -11.50
N ARG A 17 23.72 -16.04 -12.00
CA ARG A 17 22.33 -16.07 -12.46
C ARG A 17 21.50 -15.41 -11.35
N PRO A 18 20.66 -14.39 -11.63
CA PRO A 18 19.82 -13.80 -10.60
C PRO A 18 18.97 -14.92 -10.02
N THR A 19 19.29 -15.30 -8.78
CA THR A 19 18.49 -16.24 -7.99
C THR A 19 17.09 -15.63 -7.95
N PRO A 20 16.04 -16.31 -8.44
CA PRO A 20 14.69 -15.78 -8.30
C PRO A 20 14.45 -15.57 -6.82
N ALA A 21 14.23 -14.31 -6.43
CA ALA A 21 13.97 -13.95 -5.04
C ALA A 21 12.85 -14.88 -4.51
N PRO A 22 12.98 -15.40 -3.27
CA PRO A 22 11.91 -16.18 -2.68
C PRO A 22 10.62 -15.35 -2.79
N ARG A 23 9.53 -15.94 -3.30
CA ARG A 23 8.29 -15.22 -3.65
C ARG A 23 7.69 -14.39 -2.48
N GLY A 24 8.14 -14.64 -1.25
CA GLY A 24 7.81 -13.84 -0.07
C GLY A 24 8.56 -12.49 0.05
N SER A 25 9.72 -12.31 -0.59
CA SER A 25 10.46 -11.03 -0.60
C SER A 25 9.71 -9.97 -1.39
N ALA A 26 9.25 -10.31 -2.60
CA ALA A 26 8.53 -9.39 -3.49
C ALA A 26 7.27 -8.77 -2.86
N ALA A 27 6.62 -9.50 -1.94
CA ALA A 27 5.47 -9.03 -1.17
C ALA A 27 5.81 -7.90 -0.19
N ILE A 28 6.96 -8.01 0.47
CA ILE A 28 7.47 -7.03 1.44
C ILE A 28 8.09 -5.86 0.66
N ASP A 29 8.82 -6.15 -0.42
CA ASP A 29 9.43 -5.17 -1.32
C ASP A 29 8.39 -4.26 -1.97
N GLY A 30 7.23 -4.81 -2.35
CA GLY A 30 6.17 -4.03 -2.99
C GLY A 30 5.45 -3.07 -2.03
N TRP A 31 5.13 -3.49 -0.79
CA TRP A 31 4.54 -2.58 0.19
C TRP A 31 5.55 -1.57 0.76
N ALA A 32 6.82 -1.94 0.83
CA ALA A 32 7.91 -1.00 1.09
C ALA A 32 7.94 0.12 0.04
N HIS A 33 7.84 -0.23 -1.25
CA HIS A 33 7.80 0.76 -2.32
C HIS A 33 6.59 1.70 -2.22
N VAL A 34 5.39 1.16 -1.97
CA VAL A 34 4.18 1.97 -1.73
C VAL A 34 4.38 2.91 -0.53
N TRP A 35 4.94 2.39 0.57
CA TRP A 35 5.26 3.17 1.76
C TRP A 35 6.19 4.36 1.45
N PHE A 36 7.30 4.11 0.76
CA PHE A 36 8.27 5.15 0.40
C PHE A 36 7.68 6.16 -0.61
N THR A 37 6.82 5.72 -1.52
CA THR A 37 6.12 6.61 -2.47
C THR A 37 5.15 7.54 -1.75
N ALA A 38 4.57 7.11 -0.63
CA ALA A 38 3.68 7.93 0.16
C ALA A 38 4.42 8.97 1.03
N GLN A 39 5.67 8.73 1.43
CA GLN A 39 6.42 9.61 2.36
C GLN A 39 6.49 11.10 1.97
N PRO A 40 6.73 11.49 0.70
CA PRO A 40 6.84 12.89 0.31
C PRO A 40 5.58 13.73 0.59
N HIS A 41 4.42 13.08 0.72
CA HIS A 41 3.12 13.74 0.87
C HIS A 41 2.82 14.16 2.32
N ARG A 42 3.76 13.99 3.26
CA ARG A 42 3.66 14.39 4.68
C ARG A 42 2.35 13.98 5.38
N TRP A 43 1.81 12.83 5.00
CA TRP A 43 0.56 12.33 5.58
C TRP A 43 0.76 11.82 7.01
N SER A 44 -0.29 11.98 7.82
CA SER A 44 -0.47 11.39 9.14
C SER A 44 -1.63 10.39 9.15
N THR A 45 -2.65 10.60 8.32
CA THR A 45 -3.76 9.64 8.12
C THR A 45 -3.79 9.21 6.65
N LEU A 46 -3.65 7.90 6.41
CA LEU A 46 -3.78 7.28 5.09
C LEU A 46 -4.94 6.28 5.11
N VAL A 47 -5.87 6.43 4.15
CA VAL A 47 -6.99 5.50 3.99
C VAL A 47 -6.76 4.63 2.76
N ILE A 48 -6.99 3.33 2.86
CA ILE A 48 -7.01 2.42 1.72
C ILE A 48 -8.47 2.12 1.37
N VAL A 49 -8.84 2.39 0.12
CA VAL A 49 -10.20 2.21 -0.39
C VAL A 49 -10.19 1.17 -1.51
N PRO A 50 -11.05 0.14 -1.48
CA PRO A 50 -11.15 -0.79 -2.60
C PRO A 50 -11.89 -0.16 -3.78
N ALA A 51 -11.37 -0.39 -4.98
CA ALA A 51 -12.03 -0.02 -6.24
C ALA A 51 -13.28 -0.86 -6.54
N THR A 52 -13.50 -1.98 -5.83
CA THR A 52 -14.65 -2.87 -6.02
C THR A 52 -15.31 -3.26 -4.70
N PRO A 53 -16.64 -3.46 -4.66
CA PRO A 53 -17.37 -3.82 -3.43
C PRO A 53 -16.96 -5.13 -2.77
N ARG A 54 -16.46 -6.10 -3.56
CA ARG A 54 -16.19 -7.46 -3.08
C ARG A 54 -14.79 -7.62 -2.48
N PHE A 55 -13.93 -6.62 -2.63
CA PHE A 55 -12.54 -6.70 -2.22
C PHE A 55 -12.33 -6.05 -0.85
N ARG A 56 -11.68 -6.79 0.06
CA ARG A 56 -11.35 -6.31 1.40
C ARG A 56 -9.90 -5.83 1.43
N VAL A 57 -9.69 -4.66 2.03
CA VAL A 57 -8.38 -3.99 2.07
C VAL A 57 -7.71 -4.07 3.44
N SER A 58 -8.30 -4.74 4.42
CA SER A 58 -7.74 -4.90 5.77
C SER A 58 -6.32 -5.47 5.75
N ARG A 59 -6.11 -6.54 4.96
CA ARG A 59 -4.78 -7.15 4.80
C ARG A 59 -3.76 -6.22 4.13
N LEU A 60 -4.22 -5.34 3.25
CA LEU A 60 -3.36 -4.39 2.54
C LEU A 60 -2.93 -3.27 3.49
N ALA A 61 -3.86 -2.80 4.32
CA ALA A 61 -3.58 -1.82 5.37
C ALA A 61 -2.63 -2.38 6.42
N GLU A 62 -2.81 -3.64 6.82
CA GLU A 62 -1.87 -4.33 7.71
C GLU A 62 -0.47 -4.48 7.09
N ALA A 63 -0.38 -4.86 5.82
CA ALA A 63 0.89 -5.00 5.13
C ALA A 63 1.62 -3.64 4.98
N LEU A 64 0.89 -2.57 4.65
CA LEU A 64 1.45 -1.22 4.58
C LEU A 64 1.91 -0.72 5.96
N ALA A 65 1.11 -0.95 7.01
CA ALA A 65 1.48 -0.58 8.37
C ALA A 65 2.70 -1.38 8.86
N THR A 66 2.80 -2.66 8.49
CA THR A 66 3.96 -3.51 8.79
C THR A 66 5.21 -2.98 8.10
N ALA A 67 5.12 -2.65 6.81
CA ALA A 67 6.23 -2.03 6.08
C ALA A 67 6.68 -0.73 6.76
N GLY A 68 5.76 0.16 7.12
CA GLY A 68 6.12 1.41 7.80
C GLY A 68 6.80 1.21 9.15
N ARG A 69 6.36 0.23 9.96
CA ARG A 69 7.01 -0.14 11.22
C ARG A 69 8.42 -0.68 11.00
N THR A 70 8.62 -1.49 9.96
CA THR A 70 9.93 -2.01 9.58
C THR A 70 10.92 -0.91 9.18
N TYR A 71 10.44 0.14 8.51
CA TYR A 71 11.29 1.22 7.97
C TYR A 71 11.32 2.50 8.82
N GLY A 72 11.04 2.40 10.13
CA GLY A 72 11.37 3.47 11.09
C GLY A 72 10.18 4.25 11.66
N GLU A 73 8.94 3.85 11.41
CA GLU A 73 7.75 4.43 12.05
C GLU A 73 7.08 3.43 13.00
N PRO A 74 7.56 3.30 14.26
CA PRO A 74 7.13 2.23 15.16
C PRO A 74 5.67 2.38 15.66
N ASP A 75 5.14 3.61 15.73
CA ASP A 75 3.81 3.91 16.29
C ASP A 75 2.77 4.18 15.18
N ILE A 76 2.70 3.29 14.19
CA ILE A 76 1.60 3.30 13.22
C ILE A 76 0.39 2.61 13.84
N MET A 77 -0.71 3.34 13.97
CA MET A 77 -2.01 2.76 14.34
C MET A 77 -2.70 2.21 13.09
N LEU A 78 -3.24 1.00 13.20
CA LEU A 78 -4.08 0.40 12.16
C LEU A 78 -5.52 0.41 12.64
N ILE A 79 -6.43 0.93 11.82
CA ILE A 79 -7.88 0.89 12.07
C ILE A 79 -8.53 0.10 10.93
N ASP A 80 -9.19 -1.01 11.26
CA ASP A 80 -10.06 -1.71 10.31
C ASP A 80 -11.49 -1.20 10.46
N ALA A 81 -11.91 -0.35 9.52
CA ALA A 81 -13.25 0.19 9.42
C ALA A 81 -14.07 -0.49 8.32
N THR A 82 -13.67 -1.68 7.85
CA THR A 82 -14.40 -2.41 6.77
C THR A 82 -15.75 -2.95 7.22
N ASP A 83 -15.99 -3.04 8.52
CA ASP A 83 -17.26 -3.42 9.16
C ASP A 83 -17.68 -2.39 10.22
N ALA A 84 -17.22 -1.14 10.07
CA ALA A 84 -17.58 -0.06 10.98
C ALA A 84 -19.09 0.22 10.92
N ARG A 85 -19.69 0.40 12.09
CA ARG A 85 -21.08 0.86 12.18
C ARG A 85 -21.14 2.37 11.91
N PRO A 86 -22.25 2.90 11.38
CA PRO A 86 -22.38 4.33 11.09
C PRO A 86 -22.05 5.25 12.28
N GLU A 87 -22.38 4.83 13.50
CA GLU A 87 -22.14 5.61 14.72
C GLU A 87 -20.65 5.72 15.08
N ALA A 88 -19.83 4.75 14.66
CA ALA A 88 -18.39 4.73 14.92
C ALA A 88 -17.58 5.60 13.94
N ILE A 89 -18.19 6.07 12.85
CA ILE A 89 -17.49 6.82 11.79
C ILE A 89 -16.91 8.13 12.34
N ALA A 90 -17.68 8.87 13.13
CA ALA A 90 -17.23 10.12 13.72
C ALA A 90 -16.05 9.90 14.70
N GLU A 91 -16.08 8.81 15.46
CA GLU A 91 -15.01 8.43 16.39
C GLU A 91 -13.72 8.04 15.64
N ILE A 92 -13.84 7.29 14.54
CA ILE A 92 -12.70 6.92 13.68
C ILE A 92 -12.04 8.17 13.11
N VAL A 93 -12.83 9.11 12.58
CA VAL A 93 -12.33 10.39 12.06
C VAL A 93 -11.66 11.20 13.16
N ALA A 94 -12.29 11.33 14.33
CA ALA A 94 -11.73 12.05 15.47
C ALA A 94 -10.40 11.43 15.95
N THR A 95 -10.32 10.09 15.99
CA THR A 95 -9.10 9.36 16.35
C THR A 95 -7.97 9.64 15.36
N GLY A 96 -8.27 9.60 14.05
CA GLY A 96 -7.30 9.95 13.01
C GLY A 96 -6.78 11.38 13.16
N ALA A 97 -7.69 12.34 13.37
CA ALA A 97 -7.34 13.74 13.56
C ALA A 97 -6.49 13.97 14.84
N GLN A 98 -6.84 13.33 15.95
CA GLN A 98 -6.09 13.41 17.20
C GLN A 98 -4.65 12.89 17.02
N ARG A 99 -4.47 11.78 16.32
CA ARG A 99 -3.14 11.22 16.04
C ARG A 99 -2.35 12.10 15.08
N ALA A 100 -3.00 12.65 14.06
CA ALA A 100 -2.38 13.60 13.15
C ALA A 100 -1.85 14.85 13.90
N ALA A 101 -2.63 15.39 14.85
CA ALA A 101 -2.19 16.49 15.71
C ALA A 101 -0.95 16.13 16.56
N ALA A 102 -0.84 14.86 16.98
CA ALA A 102 0.33 14.32 17.69
C ALA A 102 1.48 13.91 16.76
N ARG A 103 1.39 14.18 15.44
CA ARG A 103 2.35 13.74 14.40
C ARG A 103 2.55 12.23 14.37
N ARG A 104 1.50 11.46 14.66
CA ARG A 104 1.49 10.00 14.63
C ARG A 104 0.73 9.51 13.41
N LYS A 105 1.25 8.45 12.81
CA LYS A 105 0.67 7.87 11.59
C LYS A 105 -0.45 6.90 11.91
N THR A 106 -1.47 6.93 11.06
CA THR A 106 -2.65 6.05 11.12
C THR A 106 -2.93 5.53 9.71
N VAL A 107 -3.08 4.22 9.57
CA VAL A 107 -3.56 3.58 8.34
C VAL A 107 -4.95 3.03 8.61
N ILE A 108 -5.91 3.37 7.74
CA ILE A 108 -7.30 2.99 7.90
C ILE A 108 -7.74 2.17 6.69
N ALA A 109 -8.24 0.95 6.92
CA ALA A 109 -8.91 0.15 5.91
C ALA A 109 -10.40 0.44 5.92
N VAL A 110 -11.01 0.73 4.77
CA VAL A 110 -12.46 0.92 4.66
C VAL A 110 -13.09 -0.04 3.67
N ARG A 111 -14.41 -0.23 3.79
CA ARG A 111 -15.20 -0.93 2.77
C ARG A 111 -15.35 -0.05 1.53
N SER A 112 -15.76 -0.65 0.42
CA SER A 112 -16.06 0.11 -0.80
C SER A 112 -17.15 1.16 -0.53
N PRO A 113 -16.98 2.40 -1.01
CA PRO A 113 -17.94 3.48 -0.75
C PRO A 113 -19.31 3.24 -1.39
N TYR A 114 -19.41 2.32 -2.36
CA TYR A 114 -20.69 1.86 -2.91
C TYR A 114 -21.47 0.95 -1.96
N ALA A 115 -20.79 0.26 -1.05
CA ALA A 115 -21.41 -0.65 -0.09
C ALA A 115 -21.53 -0.01 1.31
N ASP A 116 -20.67 0.96 1.61
CA ASP A 116 -20.67 1.69 2.88
C ASP A 116 -20.31 3.18 2.63
N PRO A 117 -21.31 4.08 2.62
CA PRO A 117 -21.08 5.50 2.44
C PRO A 117 -20.19 6.14 3.52
N GLY A 118 -20.07 5.52 4.71
CA GLY A 118 -19.16 5.99 5.77
C GLY A 118 -17.70 6.03 5.33
N ALA A 119 -17.33 5.15 4.40
CA ALA A 119 -15.99 5.15 3.79
C ALA A 119 -15.65 6.48 3.09
N ILE A 120 -16.64 7.19 2.55
CA ILE A 120 -16.43 8.50 1.89
C ILE A 120 -16.03 9.54 2.93
N ALA A 121 -16.72 9.58 4.07
CA ALA A 121 -16.43 10.52 5.15
C ALA A 121 -15.03 10.28 5.74
N ILE A 122 -14.67 9.00 5.97
CA ILE A 122 -13.34 8.62 6.45
C ILE A 122 -12.26 9.01 5.44
N ALA A 123 -12.46 8.69 4.15
CA ALA A 123 -11.48 8.99 3.10
C ALA A 123 -11.25 10.49 2.91
N ARG A 124 -12.31 11.30 2.95
CA ARG A 124 -12.21 12.76 2.82
C ARG A 124 -11.59 13.45 4.02
N ALA A 125 -11.73 12.87 5.22
CA ALA A 125 -11.11 13.41 6.44
C ALA A 125 -9.63 13.03 6.58
N ALA A 126 -9.15 12.05 5.80
CA ALA A 126 -7.74 11.67 5.79
C ALA A 126 -6.90 12.61 4.92
N ASP A 127 -5.59 12.65 5.21
CA ASP A 127 -4.66 13.48 4.43
C ASP A 127 -4.52 12.95 3.00
N VAL A 128 -4.47 11.63 2.87
CA VAL A 128 -4.33 10.94 1.58
C VAL A 128 -5.11 9.62 1.55
N THR A 129 -5.55 9.26 0.35
CA THR A 129 -6.24 8.02 0.05
C THR A 129 -5.48 7.21 -1.00
N LEU A 130 -5.39 5.90 -0.81
CA LEU A 130 -4.83 4.96 -1.77
C LEU A 130 -5.94 4.07 -2.32
N LEU A 131 -6.10 4.03 -3.65
CA LEU A 131 -7.06 3.14 -4.29
C LEU A 131 -6.47 1.73 -4.47
N ALA A 132 -7.07 0.72 -3.87
CA ALA A 132 -6.70 -0.68 -4.09
C ALA A 132 -7.49 -1.27 -5.27
N VAL A 133 -6.78 -1.65 -6.34
CA VAL A 133 -7.35 -2.18 -7.58
C VAL A 133 -7.01 -3.67 -7.72
N PRO A 134 -7.92 -4.60 -7.36
CA PRO A 134 -7.68 -6.02 -7.57
C PRO A 134 -7.60 -6.35 -9.07
N LEU A 135 -6.51 -6.99 -9.46
CA LEU A 135 -6.22 -7.40 -10.84
C LEU A 135 -7.26 -8.40 -11.36
N GLY A 136 -7.74 -8.17 -12.58
CA GLY A 136 -8.71 -9.03 -13.25
C GLY A 136 -10.14 -8.98 -12.68
N ALA A 137 -10.36 -8.24 -11.59
CA ALA A 137 -11.67 -8.14 -10.93
C ALA A 137 -12.28 -6.72 -10.99
N THR A 138 -11.50 -5.71 -11.39
CA THR A 138 -11.95 -4.31 -11.41
C THR A 138 -12.14 -3.81 -12.84
N LYS A 139 -13.35 -3.31 -13.15
CA LYS A 139 -13.57 -2.54 -14.37
C LYS A 139 -13.02 -1.12 -14.17
N ILE A 140 -12.35 -0.57 -15.18
CA ILE A 140 -11.80 0.81 -15.15
C ILE A 140 -12.89 1.83 -14.73
N ALA A 141 -14.12 1.66 -15.20
CA ALA A 141 -15.25 2.52 -14.84
C ALA A 141 -15.56 2.52 -13.33
N GLN A 142 -15.45 1.37 -12.65
CA GLN A 142 -15.70 1.30 -11.20
C GLN A 142 -14.60 2.00 -10.41
N ALA A 143 -13.33 1.80 -10.81
CA ALA A 143 -12.20 2.50 -10.20
C ALA A 143 -12.35 4.02 -10.35
N ARG A 144 -12.70 4.50 -11.55
CA ARG A 144 -12.95 5.93 -11.81
C ARG A 144 -14.11 6.47 -10.97
N GLY A 145 -15.23 5.75 -10.91
CA GLY A 145 -16.37 6.18 -10.10
C GLY A 145 -16.04 6.26 -8.61
N THR A 146 -15.24 5.34 -8.06
CA THR A 146 -14.76 5.43 -6.66
C THR A 146 -13.94 6.70 -6.44
N ILE A 147 -13.08 7.04 -7.40
CA ILE A 147 -12.26 8.24 -7.34
C ILE A 147 -13.15 9.50 -7.37
N GLU A 148 -14.13 9.55 -8.28
CA GLU A 148 -15.06 10.67 -8.41
C GLU A 148 -15.95 10.84 -7.17
N LEU A 149 -16.37 9.74 -6.55
CA LEU A 149 -17.21 9.76 -5.35
C LEU A 149 -16.49 10.37 -4.15
N ILE A 150 -15.21 10.07 -3.97
CA ILE A 150 -14.40 10.60 -2.87
C ILE A 150 -13.84 11.99 -3.22
N GLY A 151 -13.42 12.22 -4.45
CA GLY A 151 -12.71 13.43 -4.90
C GLY A 151 -11.28 13.08 -5.31
N ARG A 152 -10.85 13.55 -6.49
CA ARG A 152 -9.54 13.20 -7.09
C ARG A 152 -8.37 13.72 -6.26
N GLU A 153 -8.55 14.89 -5.65
CA GLU A 153 -7.62 15.60 -4.79
C GLU A 153 -7.25 14.82 -3.53
N HIS A 154 -8.11 13.89 -3.09
CA HIS A 154 -7.83 13.05 -1.93
C HIS A 154 -6.97 11.84 -2.26
N PHE A 155 -6.80 11.48 -3.54
CA PHE A 155 -6.03 10.29 -3.90
C PHE A 155 -4.56 10.61 -4.11
N LEU A 156 -3.71 9.89 -3.37
CA LEU A 156 -2.28 9.78 -3.66
C LEU A 156 -2.03 9.01 -4.97
N GLY A 157 -2.85 7.99 -5.21
CA GLY A 157 -2.71 7.12 -6.38
C GLY A 157 -3.48 5.82 -6.24
N ALA A 158 -3.11 4.85 -7.06
CA ALA A 158 -3.70 3.51 -7.07
C ALA A 158 -2.62 2.45 -6.99
N VAL A 159 -2.93 1.35 -6.31
CA VAL A 159 -2.09 0.16 -6.22
C VAL A 159 -2.84 -1.02 -6.81
N THR A 160 -2.24 -1.67 -7.80
CA THR A 160 -2.78 -2.93 -8.34
C THR A 160 -2.38 -4.08 -7.47
N VAL A 161 -3.33 -4.88 -7.02
CA VAL A 161 -3.08 -6.02 -6.14
C VAL A 161 -3.49 -7.32 -6.80
N ASP A 162 -2.65 -8.34 -6.66
CA ASP A 162 -2.97 -9.69 -7.12
C ASP A 162 -3.98 -10.39 -6.18
N ARG A 163 -4.31 -11.65 -6.49
CA ARG A 163 -5.25 -12.45 -5.69
C ARG A 163 -4.77 -12.72 -4.27
N ASN A 164 -3.48 -12.57 -4.00
CA ASN A 164 -2.86 -12.78 -2.69
C ASN A 164 -2.72 -11.46 -1.90
N GLY A 165 -3.11 -10.32 -2.50
CA GLY A 165 -2.99 -9.00 -1.88
C GLY A 165 -1.60 -8.37 -2.02
N HIS A 166 -0.76 -8.90 -2.92
CA HIS A 166 0.54 -8.33 -3.20
C HIS A 166 0.43 -7.22 -4.24
N PRO A 167 1.05 -6.05 -3.99
CA PRO A 167 1.09 -4.98 -4.97
C PRO A 167 1.98 -5.41 -6.13
N ARG A 168 1.48 -5.26 -7.36
CA ARG A 168 2.33 -5.35 -8.55
C ARG A 168 3.06 -4.03 -8.71
N THR A 169 4.38 -4.09 -8.62
CA THR A 169 5.27 -3.07 -9.17
C THR A 169 5.49 -3.40 -10.65
N GLU A 170 5.08 -2.50 -11.54
CA GLU A 170 5.56 -2.57 -12.92
C GLU A 170 7.05 -2.17 -12.91
N SER A 171 7.91 -3.06 -13.38
CA SER A 171 9.36 -2.83 -13.51
C SER A 171 9.69 -2.16 -14.83
#